data_AF-A0A7W8WC77-F1
#
_entry.id   AF-A0A7W8WC77-F1
#
_cell.length_a   1.000
_cell.length_b   1.000
_cell.length_c   1.000
_cell.angle_alpha   90.00
_cell.angle_beta   90.00
_cell.angle_gamma   90.00
#
_symmetry.space_group_name_H-M   'P 1'
#
loop_
_entity.id
_entity.type
_entity.pdbx_description
1 polymer ?
#
loop_
_entity_poly.entity_id
_entity_poly.type
_entity_poly.pdbx_seq_one_letter_code
_entity_poly.pdbx_strand_id
1 'polypeptide(L)'
;MDPPRPTPRSMQLAGQLLAEHSEAATAAVPPIGDCDELTFTAEQCHRLAQALHDASGWEVVVVSDGPHGVAGWVHAGVRTPGGQILDVHGLQDEQLWIVDWAEHCDAVADGEEAYDRDDVGVFPATDHGWTPEHGWALGDSAPLYPDIEKRAAQVASLLLEQYRHAEAA
;
A
#
# COMPACT_ATOMS: atom_id res chain seq x y z
N MET A 1 41.52 3.27 39.39
CA MET A 1 40.21 3.82 39.81
C MET A 1 39.17 2.90 39.20
N ASP A 2 38.58 2.01 40.01
CA ASP A 2 37.53 1.13 39.53
C ASP A 2 36.22 1.91 39.36
N PRO A 3 35.44 1.67 38.29
CA PRO A 3 34.14 2.29 38.13
C PRO A 3 33.22 1.89 39.30
N PRO A 4 32.36 2.80 39.79
CA PRO A 4 31.44 2.50 40.87
C PRO A 4 30.52 1.35 40.46
N ARG A 5 30.38 0.35 41.34
CA ARG A 5 29.43 -0.75 41.09
C ARG A 5 28.00 -0.21 41.06
N PRO A 6 27.18 -0.64 40.09
CA PRO A 6 25.79 -0.23 40.02
C PRO A 6 25.04 -0.68 41.28
N THR A 7 24.21 0.22 41.81
CA THR A 7 23.32 -0.03 42.94
C THR A 7 22.11 -0.87 42.52
N PRO A 8 21.41 -1.52 43.46
CA PRO A 8 20.15 -2.23 43.18
C PRO A 8 19.10 -1.34 42.50
N ARG A 9 19.03 -0.05 42.88
CA ARG A 9 18.10 0.93 42.30
C ARG A 9 18.45 1.26 40.84
N SER A 10 19.73 1.44 40.52
CA SER A 10 20.16 1.66 39.14
C SER A 10 19.94 0.44 38.24
N MET A 11 20.07 -0.77 38.78
CA MET A 11 19.75 -1.99 38.04
C MET A 11 18.25 -2.13 37.75
N GLN A 12 17.39 -1.78 38.72
CA GLN A 12 15.94 -1.83 38.54
C GLN A 12 15.45 -0.81 37.49
N LEU A 13 15.97 0.41 37.52
CA LEU A 13 15.70 1.44 36.51
C LEU A 13 16.17 1.02 35.11
N ALA A 14 17.36 0.42 35.00
CA ALA A 14 17.84 -0.11 33.73
C ALA A 14 16.95 -1.24 33.21
N GLY A 15 16.45 -2.12 34.09
CA GLY A 15 15.49 -3.15 33.71
C GLY A 15 14.15 -2.60 33.23
N GLN A 16 13.63 -1.54 33.87
CA GLN A 16 12.41 -0.85 33.43
C GLN A 16 12.58 -0.19 32.07
N LEU A 17 13.67 0.56 31.87
CA LEU A 17 13.98 1.19 30.59
C LEU A 17 14.16 0.16 29.46
N LEU A 18 14.83 -0.97 29.74
CA LEU A 18 14.98 -2.05 28.77
C LEU A 18 13.65 -2.72 28.43
N ALA A 19 12.77 -2.91 29.42
CA ALA A 19 11.43 -3.46 29.19
C ALA A 19 10.56 -2.49 28.39
N GLU A 20 10.54 -1.20 28.75
CA GLU A 20 9.82 -0.14 28.03
C GLU A 20 10.32 0.00 26.59
N HIS A 21 11.64 -0.04 26.37
CA HIS A 21 12.22 0.00 25.03
C HIS A 21 11.94 -1.29 24.24
N SER A 22 11.90 -2.45 24.89
CA SER A 22 11.57 -3.72 24.24
C SER A 22 10.09 -3.77 23.85
N GLU A 23 9.19 -3.25 24.67
CA GLU A 23 7.76 -3.13 24.36
C GLU A 23 7.52 -2.07 23.26
N ALA A 24 8.25 -0.96 23.29
CA ALA A 24 8.20 0.03 22.22
C ALA A 24 8.74 -0.53 20.89
N ALA A 25 9.79 -1.34 20.93
CA ALA A 25 10.35 -1.99 19.74
C ALA A 25 9.42 -3.07 19.16
N THR A 26 8.66 -3.79 19.98
CA THR A 26 7.64 -4.74 19.50
C THR A 26 6.33 -4.06 19.09
N ALA A 27 6.06 -2.84 19.59
CA ALA A 27 4.92 -2.03 19.19
C ALA A 27 5.17 -1.20 17.91
N ALA A 28 6.44 -0.99 17.52
CA ALA A 28 6.77 -0.23 16.33
C ALA A 28 6.31 -0.95 15.05
N VAL A 29 5.53 -0.25 14.23
CA VAL A 29 5.17 -0.73 12.90
C VAL A 29 6.46 -0.83 12.07
N PRO A 30 6.81 -1.99 11.50
CA PRO A 30 8.02 -2.10 10.71
C PRO A 30 7.88 -1.26 9.43
N PRO A 31 8.97 -0.63 8.97
CA PRO A 31 8.96 0.19 7.76
C PRO A 31 8.49 -0.62 6.55
N ILE A 32 8.07 0.09 5.51
CA ILE A 32 7.79 -0.50 4.20
C ILE A 32 9.11 -1.03 3.63
N GLY A 33 9.11 -2.26 3.12
CA GLY A 33 10.28 -2.82 2.45
C GLY A 33 9.89 -3.76 1.31
N ASP A 34 10.88 -4.41 0.71
CA ASP A 34 10.76 -5.18 -0.53
C ASP A 34 9.62 -6.22 -0.52
N CYS A 35 9.37 -6.88 0.62
CA CYS A 35 8.26 -7.83 0.74
C CYS A 35 6.89 -7.16 0.61
N ASP A 36 6.73 -5.94 1.12
CA ASP A 36 5.49 -5.17 0.98
C ASP A 36 5.32 -4.73 -0.47
N GLU A 37 6.39 -4.20 -1.08
CA GLU A 37 6.40 -3.82 -2.50
C GLU A 37 5.97 -5.01 -3.36
N LEU A 38 6.62 -6.17 -3.24
CA LEU A 38 6.25 -7.39 -3.98
C LEU A 38 4.80 -7.81 -3.72
N THR A 39 4.35 -7.75 -2.47
CA THR A 39 2.99 -8.19 -2.10
C THR A 39 1.93 -7.29 -2.72
N PHE A 40 2.10 -5.98 -2.61
CA PHE A 40 1.12 -4.97 -3.01
C PHE A 40 1.29 -4.49 -4.46
N THR A 41 2.26 -5.00 -5.20
CA THR A 41 2.36 -4.85 -6.68
C THR A 41 1.87 -6.09 -7.42
N ALA A 42 2.05 -7.30 -6.86
CA ALA A 42 1.73 -8.52 -7.58
C ALA A 42 0.25 -8.89 -7.56
N GLU A 43 -0.38 -8.94 -6.37
CA GLU A 43 -1.75 -9.46 -6.25
C GLU A 43 -2.60 -8.76 -5.18
N GLN A 44 -1.97 -8.14 -4.18
CA GLN A 44 -2.69 -7.61 -3.01
C GLN A 44 -2.85 -6.08 -3.04
N CYS A 45 -2.56 -5.43 -4.16
CA CYS A 45 -2.75 -3.98 -4.36
C CYS A 45 -4.15 -3.50 -3.95
N HIS A 46 -5.18 -4.28 -4.27
CA HIS A 46 -6.57 -4.01 -3.92
C HIS A 46 -6.81 -3.86 -2.41
N ARG A 47 -6.13 -4.65 -1.57
CA ARG A 47 -6.26 -4.59 -0.10
C ARG A 47 -5.58 -3.35 0.46
N LEU A 48 -4.40 -3.00 -0.07
CA LEU A 48 -3.72 -1.77 0.32
C LEU A 48 -4.52 -0.55 -0.11
N ALA A 49 -5.07 -0.54 -1.32
CA ALA A 49 -5.91 0.55 -1.81
C ALA A 49 -7.18 0.71 -0.95
N GLN A 50 -7.82 -0.39 -0.53
CA GLN A 50 -8.91 -0.34 0.45
C GLN A 50 -8.46 0.22 1.80
N ALA A 51 -7.34 -0.24 2.34
CA ALA A 51 -6.84 0.26 3.62
C ALA A 51 -6.49 1.77 3.58
N LEU A 52 -5.96 2.24 2.44
CA LEU A 52 -5.73 3.65 2.18
C LEU A 52 -7.06 4.43 2.12
N HIS A 53 -8.07 3.90 1.43
CA HIS A 53 -9.41 4.48 1.40
C HIS A 53 -10.03 4.57 2.80
N ASP A 54 -10.03 3.48 3.56
CA ASP A 54 -10.62 3.44 4.90
C ASP A 54 -9.96 4.46 5.86
N ALA A 55 -8.64 4.66 5.71
CA ALA A 55 -7.88 5.58 6.55
C ALA A 55 -7.99 7.06 6.13
N SER A 56 -8.30 7.35 4.87
CA SER A 56 -8.23 8.71 4.30
C SER A 56 -9.55 9.25 3.74
N GLY A 57 -10.47 8.37 3.36
CA GLY A 57 -11.67 8.66 2.58
C GLY A 57 -11.43 8.98 1.11
N TRP A 58 -10.20 8.78 0.60
CA TRP A 58 -9.83 9.14 -0.78
C TRP A 58 -10.35 8.14 -1.81
N GLU A 59 -10.63 8.60 -3.02
CA GLU A 59 -11.17 7.77 -4.09
C GLU A 59 -10.18 6.65 -4.47
N VAL A 60 -10.65 5.40 -4.52
CA VAL A 60 -9.87 4.28 -5.06
C VAL A 60 -9.92 4.34 -6.59
N VAL A 61 -8.74 4.25 -7.21
CA VAL A 61 -8.58 4.26 -8.65
C VAL A 61 -7.73 3.07 -9.09
N VAL A 62 -7.87 2.71 -10.35
CA VAL A 62 -7.14 1.60 -10.96
C VAL A 62 -6.51 2.01 -12.28
N VAL A 63 -5.41 1.35 -12.66
CA VAL A 63 -4.96 1.32 -14.05
C VAL A 63 -5.67 0.17 -14.75
N SER A 64 -6.34 0.47 -15.87
CA SER A 64 -7.06 -0.50 -16.69
C SER A 64 -7.07 -0.11 -18.16
N ASP A 65 -7.43 -1.05 -19.04
CA ASP A 65 -7.74 -0.81 -20.45
C ASP A 65 -9.20 -0.34 -20.66
N GLY A 66 -9.72 0.40 -19.68
CA GLY A 66 -11.09 0.87 -19.63
C GLY A 66 -12.05 -0.10 -18.91
N PRO A 67 -13.27 0.36 -18.57
CA PRO A 67 -14.23 -0.39 -17.76
C PRO A 67 -14.80 -1.64 -18.45
N HIS A 68 -14.61 -1.74 -19.76
CA HIS A 68 -15.07 -2.85 -20.59
C HIS A 68 -13.92 -3.44 -21.43
N GLY A 69 -12.68 -3.12 -21.07
CA GLY A 69 -11.49 -3.64 -21.71
C GLY A 69 -11.29 -5.14 -21.44
N VAL A 70 -10.39 -5.73 -22.21
CA VAL A 70 -10.14 -7.18 -22.21
C VAL A 70 -9.24 -7.58 -21.04
N ALA A 71 -8.23 -6.76 -20.73
CA ALA A 71 -7.34 -6.98 -19.61
C ALA A 71 -8.04 -6.73 -18.26
N GLY A 72 -8.99 -5.80 -18.24
CA GLY A 72 -9.56 -5.28 -17.01
C GLY A 72 -8.57 -4.36 -16.31
N TRP A 73 -8.46 -4.45 -14.99
CA TRP A 73 -7.55 -3.61 -14.21
C TRP A 73 -6.34 -4.40 -13.71
N VAL A 74 -5.18 -3.73 -13.63
CA VAL A 74 -3.89 -4.38 -13.32
C VAL A 74 -3.25 -3.88 -12.03
N HIS A 75 -3.57 -2.65 -11.59
CA HIS A 75 -3.08 -2.12 -10.32
C HIS A 75 -4.06 -1.13 -9.72
N ALA A 76 -3.99 -0.95 -8.39
CA ALA A 76 -4.89 -0.12 -7.62
C ALA A 76 -4.14 0.80 -6.65
N GLY A 77 -4.67 2.00 -6.46
CA GLY A 77 -4.18 3.01 -5.51
C GLY A 77 -5.31 3.95 -5.10
N VAL A 78 -4.97 5.03 -4.40
CA VAL A 78 -5.95 6.10 -4.09
C VAL A 78 -5.53 7.43 -4.70
N ARG A 79 -6.49 8.20 -5.18
CA ARG A 79 -6.25 9.55 -5.69
C ARG A 79 -6.25 10.55 -4.54
N THR A 80 -5.12 11.20 -4.31
CA THR A 80 -4.97 12.22 -3.26
C THR A 80 -5.75 13.49 -3.62
N PRO A 81 -6.05 14.38 -2.66
CA PRO A 81 -6.68 15.67 -2.94
C PRO A 81 -5.88 16.56 -3.90
N GLY A 82 -4.55 16.35 -3.99
CA GLY A 82 -3.66 17.03 -4.93
C GLY A 82 -3.73 16.48 -6.35
N GLY A 83 -4.49 15.41 -6.60
CA GLY A 83 -4.64 14.77 -7.90
C GLY A 83 -3.58 13.73 -8.24
N GLN A 84 -2.60 13.52 -7.36
CA GLN A 84 -1.58 12.47 -7.48
C GLN A 84 -2.13 11.12 -7.00
N ILE A 85 -1.46 10.03 -7.36
CA ILE A 85 -1.87 8.69 -6.92
C ILE A 85 -0.95 8.24 -5.78
N LEU A 86 -1.53 7.69 -4.71
CA LEU A 86 -0.78 7.08 -3.63
C LEU A 86 -0.95 5.55 -3.71
N ASP A 87 0.16 4.85 -3.87
CA ASP A 87 0.25 3.39 -3.85
C ASP A 87 1.42 2.90 -2.95
N VAL A 88 1.80 1.62 -3.03
CA VAL A 88 2.88 1.06 -2.21
C VAL A 88 4.24 1.77 -2.41
N HIS A 89 4.49 2.34 -3.59
CA HIS A 89 5.72 3.06 -3.90
C HIS A 89 5.68 4.52 -3.42
N GLY A 90 4.60 4.94 -2.77
CA GLY A 90 4.40 6.32 -2.33
C GLY A 90 3.62 7.14 -3.35
N LEU A 91 3.92 8.44 -3.40
CA LEU A 91 3.19 9.40 -4.20
C LEU A 91 3.68 9.39 -5.65
N GLN A 92 2.78 9.13 -6.58
CA GLN A 92 3.02 8.97 -8.01
C GLN A 92 2.35 10.07 -8.83
N ASP A 93 3.01 10.47 -9.91
CA ASP A 93 2.38 11.19 -11.00
C ASP A 93 1.49 10.23 -11.81
N GLU A 94 0.30 10.67 -12.20
CA GLU A 94 -0.67 9.81 -12.89
C GLU A 94 -0.15 9.28 -14.23
N GLN A 95 0.57 10.10 -15.00
CA GLN A 95 1.07 9.68 -16.32
C GLN A 95 2.20 8.66 -16.20
N LEU A 96 3.11 8.88 -15.24
CA LEU A 96 4.18 7.91 -14.97
C LEU A 96 3.60 6.60 -14.43
N TRP A 97 2.60 6.69 -13.56
CA TRP A 97 1.92 5.51 -13.02
C TRP A 97 1.26 4.69 -14.13
N ILE A 98 0.59 5.33 -15.10
CA ILE A 98 0.04 4.62 -16.28
C ILE A 98 1.16 3.91 -17.05
N VAL A 99 2.28 4.58 -17.32
CA VAL A 99 3.39 4.01 -18.09
C VAL A 99 3.96 2.77 -17.40
N ASP A 100 4.16 2.82 -16.08
CA ASP A 100 4.73 1.71 -15.32
C ASP A 100 3.81 0.46 -15.32
N TRP A 101 2.49 0.66 -15.42
CA TRP A 101 1.50 -0.41 -15.33
C TRP A 101 0.94 -0.87 -16.68
N ALA A 102 1.06 -0.08 -17.75
CA ALA A 102 0.53 -0.43 -19.07
C ALA A 102 1.13 -1.73 -19.63
N GLU A 103 2.41 -2.02 -19.35
CA GLU A 103 3.03 -3.28 -19.76
C GLU A 103 2.36 -4.52 -19.14
N HIS A 104 1.71 -4.37 -17.97
CA HIS A 104 0.95 -5.45 -17.35
C HIS A 104 -0.39 -5.67 -18.07
N CYS A 105 -1.05 -4.60 -18.54
CA CYS A 105 -2.23 -4.72 -19.41
C CYS A 105 -1.87 -5.45 -20.71
N ASP A 106 -0.75 -5.07 -21.33
CA ASP A 106 -0.23 -5.71 -22.55
C ASP A 106 0.01 -7.22 -22.33
N ALA A 107 0.60 -7.58 -21.19
CA ALA A 107 0.89 -8.98 -20.86
C ALA A 107 -0.37 -9.83 -20.62
N VAL A 108 -1.42 -9.23 -20.04
CA VAL A 108 -2.70 -9.93 -19.80
C VAL A 108 -3.49 -10.09 -21.09
N ALA A 109 -3.48 -9.08 -21.97
CA ALA A 109 -4.24 -9.05 -23.22
C ALA A 109 -3.46 -9.54 -24.45
N ASP A 110 -2.31 -10.19 -24.27
CA ASP A 110 -1.47 -10.66 -25.38
C ASP A 110 -2.26 -11.59 -26.33
N GLY A 111 -2.36 -11.17 -27.59
CA GLY A 111 -3.08 -11.88 -28.65
C GLY A 111 -4.58 -11.58 -28.75
N GLU A 112 -5.12 -10.69 -27.92
CA GLU A 112 -6.54 -10.31 -27.95
C GLU A 112 -6.80 -9.20 -28.99
N GLU A 113 -7.61 -9.49 -30.02
CA GLU A 113 -7.87 -8.56 -31.12
C GLU A 113 -8.63 -7.28 -30.69
N ALA A 114 -9.32 -7.32 -29.55
CA ALA A 114 -10.10 -6.21 -29.03
C ALA A 114 -9.32 -5.31 -28.06
N TYR A 115 -8.05 -5.63 -27.78
CA TYR A 115 -7.20 -4.83 -26.91
C TYR A 115 -6.59 -3.64 -27.66
N ASP A 116 -6.80 -2.44 -27.14
CA ASP A 116 -6.13 -1.22 -27.60
C ASP A 116 -5.30 -0.63 -26.45
N ARG A 117 -3.99 -0.64 -26.63
CA ARG A 117 -3.04 -0.07 -25.65
C ARG A 117 -3.26 1.43 -25.42
N ASP A 118 -3.84 2.13 -26.40
CA ASP A 118 -4.08 3.57 -26.31
C ASP A 118 -5.29 3.88 -25.40
N ASP A 119 -6.09 2.86 -25.04
CA ASP A 119 -7.20 2.95 -24.09
C ASP A 119 -6.76 2.72 -22.62
N VAL A 120 -5.50 2.39 -22.37
CA VAL A 120 -4.97 2.19 -21.01
C VAL A 120 -4.89 3.53 -20.28
N GLY A 121 -5.50 3.60 -19.09
CA GLY A 121 -5.58 4.82 -18.30
C GLY A 121 -5.97 4.59 -16.85
N VAL A 122 -6.23 5.68 -16.12
CA VAL A 122 -6.69 5.64 -14.73
C VAL A 122 -8.19 5.84 -14.64
N PHE A 123 -8.87 4.88 -14.02
CA PHE A 123 -10.33 4.86 -13.91
C PHE A 123 -10.78 4.73 -12.45
N PRO A 124 -11.98 5.25 -12.09
CA PRO A 124 -12.58 4.98 -10.79
C PRO A 124 -12.74 3.47 -10.58
N ALA A 125 -12.35 2.98 -9.40
CA ALA A 125 -12.46 1.55 -9.09
C ALA A 125 -13.91 1.05 -9.10
N THR A 126 -14.89 1.93 -8.89
CA THR A 126 -16.32 1.62 -8.97
C THR A 126 -16.75 1.10 -10.33
N ASP A 127 -16.07 1.52 -11.40
CA ASP A 127 -16.36 1.05 -12.75
C ASP A 127 -15.88 -0.40 -12.97
N HIS A 128 -15.05 -0.89 -12.03
CA HIS A 128 -14.48 -2.24 -12.00
C HIS A 128 -15.00 -3.08 -10.82
N GLY A 129 -16.21 -2.76 -10.31
CA GLY A 129 -16.91 -3.58 -9.32
C GLY A 129 -16.41 -3.43 -7.88
N TRP A 130 -15.55 -2.44 -7.60
CA TRP A 130 -15.20 -2.05 -6.23
C TRP A 130 -16.37 -1.35 -5.54
N THR A 131 -16.49 -1.55 -4.22
CA THR A 131 -17.42 -0.79 -3.37
C THR A 131 -16.69 -0.21 -2.16
N PRO A 132 -17.01 1.02 -1.71
CA PRO A 132 -16.39 1.62 -0.53
C PRO A 132 -16.50 0.76 0.73
N GLU A 133 -17.63 0.08 0.93
CA GLU A 133 -17.91 -0.64 2.17
C GLU A 133 -17.24 -2.01 2.25
N HIS A 134 -16.92 -2.64 1.12
CA HIS A 134 -16.49 -4.04 1.09
C HIS A 134 -15.30 -4.31 0.16
N GLY A 135 -14.78 -3.31 -0.55
CA GLY A 135 -13.74 -3.52 -1.54
C GLY A 135 -14.25 -4.29 -2.76
N TRP A 136 -13.33 -5.04 -3.39
CA TRP A 136 -13.66 -6.01 -4.44
C TRP A 136 -13.93 -7.39 -3.83
N ALA A 137 -14.86 -8.14 -4.44
CA ALA A 137 -15.09 -9.55 -4.13
C ALA A 137 -14.15 -10.47 -4.94
N LEU A 138 -12.84 -10.30 -4.79
CA LEU A 138 -11.84 -11.15 -5.44
C LEU A 138 -11.62 -12.45 -4.64
N GLY A 139 -11.18 -13.51 -5.32
CA GLY A 139 -10.79 -14.75 -4.65
C GLY A 139 -9.53 -14.55 -3.80
N ASP A 140 -9.41 -15.31 -2.71
CA ASP A 140 -8.20 -15.30 -1.87
C ASP A 140 -7.05 -16.00 -2.59
N SER A 141 -6.06 -15.24 -3.07
CA SER A 141 -4.73 -15.80 -3.30
C SER A 141 -4.00 -15.92 -1.96
N ALA A 142 -3.13 -16.93 -1.81
CA ALA A 142 -2.45 -17.19 -0.54
C ALA A 142 -1.47 -16.04 -0.23
N PRO A 143 -1.72 -15.20 0.79
CA PRO A 143 -0.89 -14.04 1.05
C PRO A 143 0.48 -14.45 1.60
N LEU A 144 1.53 -13.67 1.28
CA LEU A 144 2.85 -13.81 1.90
C LEU A 144 2.81 -13.53 3.42
N TYR A 145 1.85 -12.70 3.84
CA TYR A 145 1.60 -12.40 5.25
C TYR A 145 0.43 -13.23 5.80
N PRO A 146 0.56 -13.84 6.98
CA PRO A 146 -0.55 -14.57 7.63
C PRO A 146 -1.79 -13.70 7.90
N ASP A 147 -1.59 -12.40 8.07
CA ASP A 147 -2.64 -11.39 8.28
C ASP A 147 -2.35 -10.19 7.37
N ILE A 148 -2.75 -10.34 6.11
CA ILE A 148 -2.52 -9.34 5.06
C ILE A 148 -3.31 -8.05 5.31
N GLU A 149 -4.50 -8.14 5.88
CA GLU A 149 -5.34 -6.97 6.19
C GLU A 149 -4.65 -6.08 7.23
N LYS A 150 -4.12 -6.69 8.30
CA LYS A 150 -3.35 -5.94 9.29
C LYS A 150 -2.12 -5.29 8.68
N ARG A 151 -1.40 -5.98 7.77
CA ARG A 151 -0.22 -5.41 7.13
C ARG A 151 -0.59 -4.28 6.17
N ALA A 152 -1.67 -4.42 5.39
CA ALA A 152 -2.18 -3.37 4.53
C ALA A 152 -2.53 -2.10 5.34
N ALA A 153 -3.22 -2.23 6.46
CA ALA A 153 -3.53 -1.09 7.35
C ALA A 153 -2.27 -0.42 7.93
N GLN A 154 -1.25 -1.20 8.27
CA GLN A 154 0.04 -0.69 8.73
C GLN A 154 0.78 0.09 7.64
N VAL A 155 0.86 -0.47 6.44
CA VAL A 155 1.52 0.17 5.29
C VAL A 155 0.76 1.44 4.88
N ALA A 156 -0.57 1.39 4.81
CA ALA A 156 -1.41 2.57 4.57
C ALA A 156 -1.14 3.69 5.58
N SER A 157 -1.01 3.34 6.87
CA SER A 157 -0.70 4.32 7.92
C SER A 157 0.66 4.99 7.70
N LEU A 158 1.68 4.22 7.32
CA LEU A 158 3.03 4.73 7.03
C LEU A 158 3.03 5.64 5.79
N LEU A 159 2.36 5.24 4.70
CA LEU A 159 2.26 6.03 3.47
C LEU A 159 1.55 7.37 3.70
N LEU A 160 0.46 7.37 4.47
CA LEU A 160 -0.27 8.59 4.81
C LEU A 160 0.55 9.52 5.72
N GLU A 161 1.38 8.96 6.61
CA GLU A 161 2.33 9.76 7.40
C GLU A 161 3.40 10.41 6.51
N GLN A 162 3.98 9.65 5.59
CA GLN A 162 4.93 10.18 4.61
C GLN A 162 4.33 11.29 3.74
N TYR A 163 3.09 11.10 3.25
CA TYR A 163 2.35 12.12 2.50
C TYR A 163 2.17 13.41 3.30
N ARG A 164 1.72 13.32 4.57
CA ARG A 164 1.54 14.50 5.42
C ARG A 164 2.83 15.25 5.68
N HIS A 165 3.97 14.54 5.76
CA HIS A 165 5.28 15.18 5.92
C HIS A 165 5.73 15.89 4.65
N ALA A 166 5.44 15.35 3.47
CA ALA A 166 5.76 15.98 2.19
C ALA A 166 4.96 17.28 1.98
N GLU A 167 3.69 17.31 2.36
CA GLU A 167 2.82 18.50 2.25
C GLU A 167 3.21 19.65 3.21
N ALA A 168 3.96 19.34 4.28
CA ALA A 168 4.34 20.32 5.30
C ALA A 168 5.72 20.97 5.04
N ALA A 169 6.46 20.50 4.02
CA ALA A 169 7.82 20.93 3.68
C ALA A 169 7.81 22.05 2.63
#